data_AF-A0A5J5BE27-F1
#
_entry.id   AF-A0A5J5BE27-F1
#
_cell.length_a   1.000
_cell.length_b   1.000
_cell.length_c   1.000
_cell.angle_alpha   90.00
_cell.angle_beta   90.00
_cell.angle_gamma   90.00
#
_symmetry.space_group_name_H-M   'P 1'
#
loop_
_entity.id
_entity.type
_entity.pdbx_description
1 polymer ?
#
loop_
_entity_poly.entity_id
_entity_poly.type
_entity_poly.pdbx_seq_one_letter_code
_entity_poly.pdbx_strand_id
1 'polypeptide(L)'
;MPQAKHDEEAAMEQSKQLRRKKRMKCLVYVVAFAVFQTGIILLFALTVMKIRTPKFRVRSATFETFDVVTTTPSFNIKMNAEVGVKNTNFGHYKFDNSTITIFYKETPVGSAVVYKARARARSTKKFNLMVDLISTNLPNISDLRNDISSGFLPLSSESTLRGKVELFKMAEKDQQVYPMPQAKHDEEAAVEQSKELRRKKRMKCLAYVVAFAVFQTGIILLFALTVMKIRTPKFRVRSVTIETFDVVTTTPSFNIKMNAEVGIKNTNFGHYKFDNSTITFFYKETPVGSAVVYKARARARSTKKFNIVVDLISTNLPNTSDLGNDMSSGFLPLSSESTLRGKVELFKVMKKKKSTQMDCSMTINLADKAIQNLICK
;
A
#
# COMPACT_ATOMS: atom_id res chain seq x y z
N MET A 1 7.36 28.42 77.32
CA MET A 1 7.81 28.70 75.93
C MET A 1 8.63 27.60 75.21
N PRO A 2 9.10 26.47 75.79
CA PRO A 2 9.85 25.45 75.02
C PRO A 2 8.99 24.56 74.11
N GLN A 3 7.77 24.21 74.55
CA GLN A 3 6.91 23.22 73.88
C GLN A 3 6.50 23.66 72.46
N ALA A 4 6.11 24.93 72.31
CA ALA A 4 5.65 25.48 71.03
C ALA A 4 6.74 25.49 69.94
N LYS A 5 8.01 25.68 70.32
CA LYS A 5 9.15 25.60 69.39
C LYS A 5 9.39 24.18 68.89
N HIS A 6 9.23 23.20 69.78
CA HIS A 6 9.46 21.80 69.47
C HIS A 6 8.38 21.22 68.55
N ASP A 7 7.13 21.65 68.72
CA ASP A 7 5.99 21.25 67.88
C ASP A 7 6.07 21.90 66.48
N GLU A 8 6.56 23.13 66.38
CA GLU A 8 6.74 23.84 65.10
C GLU A 8 7.86 23.21 64.24
N GLU A 9 8.95 22.78 64.88
CA GLU A 9 10.07 22.10 64.21
C GLU A 9 9.66 20.71 63.70
N ALA A 10 8.90 19.94 64.49
CA ALA A 10 8.35 18.65 64.08
C ALA A 10 7.36 18.77 62.89
N ALA A 11 6.50 19.79 62.91
CA ALA A 11 5.58 20.09 61.80
C ALA A 11 6.33 20.51 60.52
N MET A 12 7.43 21.28 60.67
CA MET A 12 8.28 21.68 59.54
C MET A 12 8.94 20.46 58.87
N GLU A 13 9.46 19.52 59.68
CA GLU A 13 10.11 18.29 59.24
C GLU A 13 9.12 17.33 58.52
N GLN A 14 7.91 17.16 59.08
CA GLN A 14 6.82 16.42 58.43
C GLN A 14 6.42 17.04 57.09
N SER A 15 6.34 18.38 57.01
CA SER A 15 6.03 19.07 55.76
C SER A 15 7.12 18.87 54.69
N LYS A 16 8.40 18.85 55.09
CA LYS A 16 9.53 18.56 54.19
C LYS A 16 9.48 17.13 53.66
N GLN A 17 9.21 16.15 54.54
CA GLN A 17 9.06 14.74 54.18
C GLN A 17 7.88 14.51 53.21
N LEU A 18 6.73 15.13 53.48
CA LEU A 18 5.56 15.07 52.60
C LEU A 18 5.84 15.72 51.23
N ARG A 19 6.54 16.86 51.22
CA ARG A 19 7.00 17.51 49.98
C ARG A 19 7.94 16.59 49.20
N ARG A 20 8.95 15.97 49.84
CA ARG A 20 9.86 15.00 49.20
C ARG A 20 9.12 13.81 48.59
N LYS A 21 8.18 13.20 49.32
CA LYS A 21 7.30 12.13 48.80
C LYS A 21 6.50 12.58 47.57
N LYS A 22 5.91 13.77 47.59
CA LYS A 22 5.18 14.33 46.42
C LYS A 22 6.12 14.61 45.23
N ARG A 23 7.35 15.08 45.46
CA ARG A 23 8.35 15.29 44.39
C ARG A 23 8.76 13.97 43.75
N MET A 24 9.05 12.96 44.56
CA MET A 24 9.40 11.61 44.11
C MET A 24 8.30 10.99 43.27
N LYS A 25 7.04 11.01 43.74
CA LYS A 25 5.90 10.48 42.97
C LYS A 25 5.75 11.18 41.62
N CYS A 26 5.86 12.51 41.58
CA CYS A 26 5.78 13.28 40.33
C CYS A 26 6.93 12.93 39.37
N LEU A 27 8.17 12.80 39.89
CA LEU A 27 9.32 12.37 39.09
C LEU A 27 9.08 10.98 38.49
N VAL A 28 8.57 10.03 39.28
CA VAL A 28 8.24 8.67 38.82
C VAL A 28 7.18 8.70 37.71
N TYR A 29 6.13 9.52 37.83
CA TYR A 29 5.13 9.66 36.76
C TYR A 29 5.70 10.27 35.48
N VAL A 30 6.58 11.28 35.59
CA VAL A 30 7.24 11.89 34.43
C VAL A 30 8.14 10.88 33.74
N VAL A 31 8.91 10.10 34.50
CA VAL A 31 9.78 9.05 33.95
C VAL A 31 8.95 7.94 33.31
N ALA A 32 7.90 7.44 33.97
CA ALA A 32 7.01 6.42 33.42
C ALA A 32 6.33 6.90 32.14
N PHE A 33 5.91 8.17 32.09
CA PHE A 33 5.32 8.77 30.89
C PHE A 33 6.34 8.90 29.75
N ALA A 34 7.56 9.33 30.05
CA ALA A 34 8.65 9.39 29.07
C ALA A 34 8.96 8.00 28.49
N VAL A 35 9.02 6.97 29.33
CA VAL A 35 9.22 5.57 28.91
C VAL A 35 8.06 5.06 28.04
N PHE A 36 6.82 5.45 28.37
CA PHE A 36 5.66 5.09 27.56
C PHE A 36 5.68 5.79 26.19
N GLN A 37 6.04 7.08 26.15
CA GLN A 37 6.21 7.85 24.90
C GLN A 37 7.31 7.28 24.02
N THR A 38 8.47 6.94 24.60
CA THR A 38 9.55 6.30 23.84
C THR A 38 9.12 4.94 23.31
N GLY A 39 8.34 4.16 24.08
CA GLY A 39 7.74 2.91 23.62
C GLY A 39 6.80 3.08 22.42
N ILE A 40 5.91 4.09 22.44
CA ILE A 40 5.02 4.39 21.30
C ILE A 40 5.80 4.86 20.08
N ILE A 41 6.76 5.77 20.26
CA ILE A 41 7.62 6.27 19.17
C ILE A 41 8.40 5.11 18.55
N LEU A 42 8.95 4.22 19.38
CA LEU A 42 9.67 3.04 18.93
C LEU A 42 8.75 2.08 18.18
N LEU A 43 7.54 1.81 18.69
CA LEU A 43 6.55 0.98 18.03
C LEU A 43 6.13 1.56 16.68
N PHE A 44 5.88 2.87 16.61
CA PHE A 44 5.55 3.56 15.35
C PHE A 44 6.72 3.54 14.37
N ALA A 45 7.96 3.75 14.85
CA ALA A 45 9.16 3.66 14.05
C ALA A 45 9.34 2.25 13.44
N LEU A 46 9.18 1.21 14.26
CA LEU A 46 9.37 -0.18 13.86
C LEU A 46 8.25 -0.69 12.95
N THR A 47 7.01 -0.24 13.14
CA THR A 47 5.84 -0.75 12.40
C THR A 47 5.49 0.08 11.16
N VAL A 48 5.56 1.41 11.24
CA VAL A 48 5.10 2.33 10.18
C VAL A 48 6.28 2.90 9.39
N MET A 49 7.36 3.30 10.08
CA MET A 49 8.54 3.90 9.44
C MET A 49 9.58 2.88 8.96
N LYS A 50 9.25 1.58 8.98
CA LYS A 50 10.14 0.53 8.46
C LYS A 50 10.58 0.87 7.04
N ILE A 51 11.89 1.08 6.87
CA ILE A 51 12.53 1.38 5.59
C ILE A 51 12.25 0.22 4.62
N ARG A 52 11.74 0.55 3.46
CA ARG A 52 11.44 -0.36 2.35
C ARG A 52 12.42 -0.08 1.22
N THR A 53 12.82 -1.15 0.53
CA THR A 53 13.60 -1.01 -0.69
C THR A 53 12.76 -0.25 -1.74
N PRO A 54 13.32 0.83 -2.32
CA PRO A 54 12.67 1.54 -3.42
C PRO A 54 12.57 0.61 -4.63
N LYS A 55 11.52 0.79 -5.43
CA LYS A 55 11.27 -0.07 -6.59
C LYS A 55 11.74 0.61 -7.85
N PHE A 56 12.62 -0.04 -8.59
CA PHE A 56 12.98 0.34 -9.95
C PHE A 56 11.97 -0.25 -10.93
N ARG A 57 11.51 0.52 -11.92
CA ARG A 57 10.61 0.05 -12.97
C ARG A 57 10.89 0.78 -14.28
N VAL A 58 10.92 0.04 -15.38
CA VAL A 58 10.77 0.59 -16.73
C VAL A 58 9.28 0.92 -16.94
N ARG A 59 8.97 2.10 -17.46
CA ARG A 59 7.60 2.56 -17.70
C ARG A 59 7.20 2.44 -19.16
N SER A 60 8.09 2.85 -20.04
CA SER A 60 7.94 2.79 -21.48
C SER A 60 9.31 2.70 -22.13
N ALA A 61 9.35 2.15 -23.33
CA ALA A 61 10.50 2.18 -24.22
C ALA A 61 9.97 2.50 -25.62
N THR A 62 10.64 3.41 -26.31
CA THR A 62 10.39 3.75 -27.71
C THR A 62 11.70 3.62 -28.48
N PHE A 63 11.63 3.33 -29.76
CA PHE A 63 12.81 3.20 -30.60
C PHE A 63 12.95 4.46 -31.47
N GLU A 64 14.13 5.09 -31.45
CA GLU A 64 14.48 6.19 -32.35
C GLU A 64 15.03 5.65 -33.68
N THR A 65 15.88 4.62 -33.59
CA THR A 65 16.45 3.93 -34.74
C THR A 65 16.33 2.43 -34.51
N PHE A 66 15.93 1.70 -35.54
CA PHE A 66 15.72 0.26 -35.47
C PHE A 66 16.24 -0.37 -36.76
N ASP A 67 17.56 -0.56 -36.83
CA ASP A 67 18.22 -1.17 -37.97
C ASP A 67 18.50 -2.64 -37.67
N VAL A 68 17.90 -3.53 -38.44
CA VAL A 68 18.09 -4.98 -38.32
C VAL A 68 18.45 -5.53 -39.70
N VAL A 69 19.63 -6.12 -39.82
CA VAL A 69 20.15 -6.68 -41.07
C VAL A 69 19.97 -8.19 -41.04
N THR A 70 19.27 -8.76 -42.01
CA THR A 70 18.95 -10.20 -42.07
C THR A 70 20.00 -11.02 -42.82
N THR A 71 20.68 -10.42 -43.80
CA THR A 71 21.73 -11.05 -44.63
C THR A 71 22.97 -11.36 -43.80
N THR A 72 23.41 -10.38 -43.01
CA THR A 72 24.39 -10.51 -41.93
C THR A 72 23.67 -10.21 -40.60
N PRO A 73 23.12 -11.23 -39.90
CA PRO A 73 22.28 -11.06 -38.71
C PRO A 73 22.96 -10.14 -37.69
N SER A 74 22.47 -8.91 -37.65
CA SER A 74 22.97 -7.85 -36.78
C SER A 74 21.88 -6.85 -36.52
N PHE A 75 21.99 -6.14 -35.40
CA PHE A 75 21.10 -5.04 -35.08
C PHE A 75 21.87 -3.85 -34.51
N ASN A 76 21.39 -2.67 -34.86
CA ASN A 76 21.76 -1.40 -34.26
C ASN A 76 20.47 -0.67 -33.90
N ILE A 77 20.15 -0.67 -32.61
CA ILE A 77 18.87 -0.15 -32.12
C ILE A 77 19.16 0.96 -31.12
N LYS A 78 18.59 2.14 -31.40
CA LYS A 78 18.64 3.27 -30.48
C LYS A 78 17.31 3.37 -29.75
N MET A 79 17.34 3.10 -28.45
CA MET A 79 16.14 3.02 -27.61
C MET A 79 16.10 4.19 -26.63
N ASN A 80 14.95 4.87 -26.55
CA ASN A 80 14.64 5.83 -25.49
C ASN A 80 13.72 5.17 -24.46
N ALA A 81 14.20 5.00 -23.23
CA ALA A 81 13.48 4.34 -22.14
C ALA A 81 13.15 5.31 -21.01
N GLU A 82 11.88 5.40 -20.61
CA GLU A 82 11.47 6.08 -19.37
C GLU A 82 11.58 5.10 -18.20
N VAL A 83 12.49 5.36 -17.28
CA VAL A 83 12.64 4.58 -16.05
C VAL A 83 12.22 5.38 -14.82
N GLY A 84 11.63 4.69 -13.85
CA GLY A 84 11.11 5.28 -12.63
C GLY A 84 11.69 4.63 -11.37
N VAL A 85 12.33 5.44 -10.53
CA VAL A 85 12.71 5.06 -9.16
C VAL A 85 11.57 5.45 -8.22
N LYS A 86 10.78 4.46 -7.79
CA LYS A 86 9.66 4.66 -6.87
C LYS A 86 10.10 4.54 -5.42
N ASN A 87 10.13 5.68 -4.73
CA ASN A 87 10.35 5.74 -3.29
C ASN A 87 9.03 5.55 -2.54
N THR A 88 8.93 4.47 -1.75
CA THR A 88 7.75 4.22 -0.90
C THR A 88 7.97 4.61 0.57
N ASN A 89 9.17 5.08 0.89
CA ASN A 89 9.56 5.54 2.23
C ASN A 89 9.03 6.94 2.52
N PHE A 90 8.95 7.26 3.81
CA PHE A 90 8.62 8.59 4.31
C PHE A 90 9.81 9.56 4.28
N GLY A 91 11.03 9.03 4.22
CA GLY A 91 12.25 9.81 3.98
C GLY A 91 12.55 9.98 2.49
N HIS A 92 13.44 10.93 2.17
CA HIS A 92 13.95 11.07 0.81
C HIS A 92 14.90 9.91 0.50
N TYR A 93 14.86 9.37 -0.72
CA TYR A 93 15.81 8.37 -1.16
C TYR A 93 16.84 9.01 -2.08
N LYS A 94 18.11 8.99 -1.65
CA LYS A 94 19.25 9.44 -2.43
C LYS A 94 19.97 8.22 -2.97
N PHE A 95 20.21 8.18 -4.27
CA PHE A 95 20.94 7.10 -4.91
C PHE A 95 22.05 7.66 -5.78
N ASP A 96 23.09 6.85 -5.91
CA ASP A 96 24.30 7.19 -6.64
C ASP A 96 24.15 6.80 -8.11
N ASN A 97 25.14 7.21 -8.92
CA ASN A 97 25.20 6.82 -10.32
C ASN A 97 25.14 5.30 -10.42
N SER A 98 24.24 4.80 -11.27
CA SER A 98 24.03 3.36 -11.47
C SER A 98 23.98 3.09 -12.96
N THR A 99 24.55 1.96 -13.39
CA THR A 99 24.51 1.53 -14.78
C THR A 99 23.45 0.46 -14.95
N ILE A 100 22.65 0.59 -16.00
CA ILE A 100 21.75 -0.44 -16.49
C ILE A 100 22.46 -1.13 -17.65
N THR A 101 22.55 -2.45 -17.61
CA THR A 101 23.08 -3.26 -18.71
C THR A 101 21.93 -3.99 -19.36
N ILE A 102 21.88 -3.98 -20.69
CA ILE A 102 20.89 -4.69 -21.49
C ILE A 102 21.57 -5.90 -22.12
N PHE A 103 20.89 -7.03 -22.05
CA PHE A 103 21.39 -8.31 -22.51
C PHE A 103 20.45 -8.92 -23.55
N TYR A 104 21.06 -9.50 -24.58
CA TYR A 104 20.41 -10.40 -25.51
C TYR A 104 20.95 -11.80 -25.24
N LYS A 105 20.08 -12.77 -24.89
CA LYS A 105 20.45 -14.15 -24.52
C LYS A 105 21.75 -14.20 -23.68
N GLU A 106 21.74 -13.48 -22.56
CA GLU A 106 22.85 -13.38 -21.57
C GLU A 106 24.11 -12.63 -22.03
N THR A 107 24.16 -12.15 -23.28
CA THR A 107 25.28 -11.34 -23.79
C THR A 107 24.96 -9.85 -23.67
N PRO A 108 25.84 -9.03 -23.06
CA PRO A 108 25.60 -7.59 -22.94
C PRO A 108 25.67 -6.92 -24.32
N VAL A 109 24.62 -6.20 -24.69
CA VAL A 109 24.47 -5.54 -25.99
C VAL A 109 24.32 -4.02 -25.90
N GLY A 110 24.19 -3.47 -24.69
CA GLY A 110 24.18 -2.02 -24.47
C GLY A 110 24.15 -1.67 -22.98
N SER A 111 24.44 -0.41 -22.68
CA SER A 111 24.37 0.08 -21.30
C SER A 111 23.94 1.54 -21.22
N ALA A 112 23.32 1.93 -20.11
CA ALA A 112 22.89 3.30 -19.88
C ALA A 112 23.08 3.72 -18.43
N VAL A 113 23.45 4.99 -18.22
CA VAL A 113 23.73 5.53 -16.88
C VAL A 113 22.49 6.24 -16.32
N VAL A 114 22.04 5.79 -15.16
CA VAL A 114 21.11 6.53 -14.30
C VAL A 114 21.92 7.43 -13.39
N TYR A 115 21.88 8.72 -13.64
CA TYR A 115 22.59 9.72 -12.84
C TYR A 115 22.07 9.83 -11.40
N LYS A 116 22.98 10.19 -10.49
CA LYS A 116 22.70 10.46 -9.08
C LYS A 116 21.54 11.44 -8.93
N ALA A 117 20.59 11.09 -8.09
CA ALA A 117 19.42 11.93 -7.87
C ALA A 117 18.75 11.65 -6.53
N ARG A 118 17.77 12.51 -6.20
CA ARG A 118 16.97 12.41 -4.98
C ARG A 118 15.50 12.20 -5.34
N ALA A 119 14.98 11.03 -4.98
CA ALA A 119 13.54 10.77 -5.01
C ALA A 119 12.88 11.29 -3.72
N ARG A 120 11.84 12.12 -3.85
CA ARG A 120 11.10 12.65 -2.70
C ARG A 120 10.37 11.54 -1.96
N ALA A 121 10.00 11.82 -0.71
CA ALA A 121 9.17 10.93 0.09
C ALA A 121 7.90 10.56 -0.68
N ARG A 122 7.55 9.27 -0.69
CA ARG A 122 6.33 8.75 -1.33
C ARG A 122 6.14 9.13 -2.81
N SER A 123 7.21 9.45 -3.53
CA SER A 123 7.15 9.86 -4.94
C SER A 123 7.91 8.91 -5.87
N THR A 124 7.73 9.11 -7.18
CA THR A 124 8.54 8.45 -8.21
C THR A 124 9.39 9.51 -8.90
N LYS A 125 10.70 9.31 -8.98
CA LYS A 125 11.59 10.12 -9.80
C LYS A 125 11.78 9.41 -11.14
N LYS A 126 11.52 10.14 -12.22
CA LYS A 126 11.59 9.65 -13.61
C LYS A 126 12.90 10.09 -14.26
N PHE A 127 13.41 9.26 -15.15
CA PHE A 127 14.56 9.50 -16.00
C PHE A 127 14.24 9.03 -17.40
N ASN A 128 14.67 9.79 -18.40
CA ASN A 128 14.69 9.35 -19.78
C ASN A 128 16.13 8.93 -20.06
N LEU A 129 16.30 7.70 -20.53
CA LEU A 129 17.60 7.11 -20.84
C LEU A 129 17.63 6.80 -22.32
N MET A 130 18.68 7.26 -23.00
CA MET A 130 18.99 6.83 -24.34
C MET A 130 19.97 5.67 -24.25
N VAL A 131 19.68 4.59 -24.96
CA VAL A 131 20.47 3.35 -24.94
C VAL A 131 20.74 2.90 -26.36
N ASP A 132 22.01 2.79 -26.70
CA ASP A 132 22.44 2.20 -27.95
C ASP A 132 22.64 0.69 -27.74
N LEU A 133 21.97 -0.11 -28.56
CA LEU A 133 22.03 -1.57 -28.55
C LEU A 133 22.71 -2.04 -29.82
N ILE A 134 23.85 -2.71 -29.68
CA ILE A 134 24.69 -3.11 -30.81
C ILE A 134 25.05 -4.60 -30.67
N SER A 135 24.89 -5.36 -31.75
CA SER A 135 25.10 -6.80 -31.80
C SER A 135 26.55 -7.25 -32.10
N THR A 136 27.56 -6.39 -31.88
CA THR A 136 28.94 -6.58 -32.40
C THR A 136 29.70 -7.75 -31.79
N ASN A 137 29.30 -8.25 -30.61
CA ASN A 137 30.04 -9.30 -29.87
C ASN A 137 29.13 -10.47 -29.44
N LEU A 138 28.18 -10.88 -30.28
CA LEU A 138 27.29 -12.00 -29.94
C LEU A 138 27.96 -13.35 -30.20
N PRO A 139 28.02 -14.26 -29.20
CA PRO A 139 28.68 -15.56 -29.33
C PRO A 139 27.91 -16.55 -30.21
N ASN A 140 26.59 -16.41 -30.30
CA ASN A 140 25.74 -17.29 -31.10
C ASN A 140 24.91 -16.50 -32.13
N ILE A 141 25.46 -16.39 -33.35
CA ILE A 141 24.84 -15.68 -34.46
C ILE A 141 23.63 -16.45 -35.03
N SER A 142 23.59 -17.78 -34.87
CA SER A 142 22.48 -18.61 -35.36
C SER A 142 21.17 -18.35 -34.61
N ASP A 143 21.27 -18.14 -33.29
CA ASP A 143 20.18 -17.74 -32.43
C ASP A 143 19.61 -16.38 -32.81
N LEU A 144 20.49 -15.42 -33.10
CA LEU A 144 20.09 -14.08 -33.54
C LEU A 144 19.34 -14.14 -34.88
N ARG A 145 19.83 -14.96 -35.82
CA ARG A 145 19.16 -15.15 -37.11
C ARG A 145 17.74 -15.68 -36.93
N ASN A 146 17.55 -16.71 -36.11
CA ASN A 146 16.23 -17.29 -35.86
C ASN A 146 15.27 -16.28 -35.20
N ASP A 147 15.76 -15.55 -34.21
CA ASP A 147 14.97 -14.54 -33.49
C ASP A 147 14.56 -13.37 -34.41
N ILE A 148 15.48 -12.87 -35.24
CA ILE A 148 15.18 -11.86 -36.26
C ILE A 148 14.15 -12.38 -37.26
N SER A 149 14.31 -13.61 -37.77
CA SER A 149 13.36 -14.23 -38.71
C SER A 149 11.98 -14.47 -38.11
N SER A 150 11.91 -14.73 -36.79
CA SER A 150 10.65 -14.86 -36.06
C SER A 150 9.95 -13.52 -35.78
N GLY A 151 10.63 -12.40 -36.00
CA GLY A 151 10.14 -11.06 -35.67
C GLY A 151 10.15 -10.74 -34.18
N PHE A 152 10.83 -11.55 -33.35
CA PHE A 152 10.86 -11.39 -31.90
C PHE A 152 12.31 -11.36 -31.38
N LEU A 153 12.72 -10.23 -30.79
CA LEU A 153 14.04 -10.06 -30.20
C LEU A 153 13.97 -10.04 -28.66
N PRO A 154 14.32 -11.14 -27.96
CA PRO A 154 14.28 -11.20 -26.51
C PRO A 154 15.41 -10.37 -25.88
N LEU A 155 15.05 -9.24 -25.25
CA LEU A 155 15.97 -8.42 -24.48
C LEU A 155 15.64 -8.49 -22.99
N SER A 156 16.68 -8.57 -22.17
CA SER A 156 16.60 -8.48 -20.72
C SER A 156 17.45 -7.31 -20.23
N SER A 157 17.17 -6.81 -19.02
CA SER A 157 17.95 -5.72 -18.44
C SER A 157 18.20 -5.99 -16.97
N GLU A 158 19.41 -5.67 -16.53
CA GLU A 158 19.82 -5.76 -15.14
C GLU A 158 20.40 -4.43 -14.68
N SER A 159 20.08 -4.05 -13.43
CA SER A 159 20.70 -2.88 -12.80
C SER A 159 20.72 -3.03 -11.29
N THR A 160 21.81 -2.60 -10.68
CA THR A 160 21.94 -2.53 -9.22
C THR A 160 22.00 -1.07 -8.80
N LEU A 161 20.92 -0.60 -8.16
CA LEU A 161 20.81 0.79 -7.74
C LEU A 161 21.11 0.92 -6.24
N ARG A 162 22.26 1.52 -5.92
CA ARG A 162 22.71 1.75 -4.52
C ARG A 162 22.26 3.13 -4.03
N GLY A 163 21.87 3.20 -2.77
CA GLY A 163 21.44 4.47 -2.18
C GLY A 163 21.06 4.35 -0.71
N LYS A 164 20.72 5.49 -0.12
CA LYS A 164 20.31 5.63 1.29
C LYS A 164 19.00 6.40 1.41
N VAL A 165 18.20 6.04 2.42
CA VAL A 165 16.98 6.77 2.79
C VAL A 165 17.32 7.71 3.94
N GLU A 166 17.14 9.01 3.74
CA GLU A 166 17.32 10.04 4.76
C GLU A 166 15.97 10.36 5.40
N LEU A 167 15.81 9.99 6.67
CA LEU A 167 14.70 10.44 7.52
C LEU A 167 15.14 11.69 8.29
N PHE A 168 14.46 12.81 8.06
CA PHE A 168 14.66 14.12 8.71
C PHE A 168 16.03 14.77 8.45
N LYS A 169 16.05 15.93 7.78
CA LYS A 169 17.16 16.88 7.93
C LYS A 169 16.81 17.74 9.15
N MET A 170 17.60 17.67 10.21
CA MET A 170 17.59 18.73 11.23
C MET A 170 18.20 19.98 10.59
N ALA A 171 17.48 21.09 10.68
CA ALA A 171 18.06 22.40 10.43
C ALA A 171 19.00 22.68 11.61
N GLU A 172 20.30 22.75 11.32
CA GLU A 172 21.30 23.26 12.24
C GLU A 172 20.95 24.73 12.51
N LYS A 173 20.58 25.03 13.75
CA LYS A 173 20.37 26.40 14.22
C LYS A 173 21.58 26.74 15.06
N ASP A 174 22.39 27.66 14.57
CA ASP A 174 23.53 28.21 15.29
C ASP A 174 23.10 28.78 16.64
N GLN A 175 23.81 28.37 17.69
CA GLN A 175 23.58 28.77 19.06
C GLN A 175 24.57 29.88 19.43
N GLN A 176 24.11 31.14 19.38
CA GLN A 176 24.88 32.27 19.89
C GLN A 176 24.86 32.31 21.42
N VAL A 177 26.06 32.34 21.99
CA VAL A 177 26.37 32.53 23.41
C VAL A 177 26.36 34.03 23.72
N TYR A 178 25.64 34.44 24.76
CA TYR A 178 25.77 35.79 25.35
C TYR A 178 26.33 35.70 26.78
N PRO A 179 27.23 36.62 27.21
CA PRO A 179 27.81 36.59 28.54
C PRO A 179 26.94 37.34 29.58
N MET A 180 27.05 36.89 30.83
CA MET A 180 26.41 37.42 32.04
C MET A 180 27.19 38.60 32.63
N PRO A 181 26.52 39.57 33.29
CA PRO A 181 27.12 40.38 34.35
C PRO A 181 26.68 39.91 35.76
N GLN A 182 27.60 40.05 36.72
CA GLN A 182 27.42 39.79 38.15
C GLN A 182 26.77 40.98 38.88
N ALA A 183 26.01 40.71 39.96
CA ALA A 183 25.96 41.56 41.16
C ALA A 183 25.38 40.80 42.37
N LYS A 184 25.82 41.20 43.58
CA LYS A 184 25.68 40.58 44.90
C LYS A 184 24.41 41.00 45.69
N HIS A 185 24.12 40.21 46.73
CA HIS A 185 23.42 40.48 48.01
C HIS A 185 21.89 40.69 48.03
N ASP A 186 21.16 39.72 48.64
CA ASP A 186 20.39 39.89 49.90
C ASP A 186 19.57 38.61 50.19
N GLU A 187 19.88 37.99 51.34
CA GLU A 187 19.64 36.57 51.63
C GLU A 187 18.47 36.36 52.60
N GLU A 188 17.32 37.01 52.39
CA GLU A 188 16.12 36.69 53.16
C GLU A 188 14.81 36.88 52.37
N ALA A 189 14.71 37.93 51.55
CA ALA A 189 13.57 38.13 50.63
C ALA A 189 13.56 37.15 49.43
N ALA A 190 14.72 36.61 49.04
CA ALA A 190 14.87 35.69 47.90
C ALA A 190 14.28 34.29 48.16
N VAL A 191 14.15 33.88 49.43
CA VAL A 191 13.65 32.54 49.79
C VAL A 191 12.13 32.43 49.59
N GLU A 192 11.40 33.50 49.84
CA GLU A 192 9.94 33.61 49.61
C GLU A 192 9.62 33.70 48.11
N GLN A 193 10.25 34.64 47.37
CA GLN A 193 10.06 34.78 45.92
C GLN A 193 10.47 33.52 45.13
N SER A 194 11.53 32.83 45.55
CA SER A 194 11.97 31.59 44.89
C SER A 194 11.00 30.42 45.12
N LYS A 195 10.29 30.35 46.25
CA LYS A 195 9.24 29.36 46.51
C LYS A 195 8.00 29.63 45.65
N GLU A 196 7.59 30.89 45.50
CA GLU A 196 6.50 31.35 44.65
C GLU A 196 6.77 31.04 43.16
N LEU A 197 7.96 31.39 42.67
CA LEU A 197 8.42 31.11 41.29
C LEU A 197 8.58 29.61 41.01
N ARG A 198 9.07 28.82 41.98
CA ARG A 198 9.17 27.36 41.87
C ARG A 198 7.79 26.68 41.87
N ARG A 199 6.80 27.22 42.60
CA ARG A 199 5.41 26.75 42.60
C ARG A 199 4.72 27.07 41.25
N LYS A 200 4.89 28.29 40.73
CA LYS A 200 4.41 28.69 39.40
C LYS A 200 5.04 27.87 38.27
N LYS A 201 6.36 27.59 38.30
CA LYS A 201 7.04 26.70 37.33
C LYS A 201 6.54 25.25 37.39
N ARG A 202 6.29 24.70 38.58
CA ARG A 202 5.69 23.36 38.75
C ARG A 202 4.26 23.27 38.24
N MET A 203 3.47 24.33 38.44
CA MET A 203 2.09 24.39 37.99
C MET A 203 2.01 24.51 36.45
N LYS A 204 2.93 25.27 35.83
CA LYS A 204 3.11 25.28 34.37
C LYS A 204 3.53 23.91 33.84
N CYS A 205 4.47 23.22 34.49
CA CYS A 205 4.89 21.87 34.11
C CYS A 205 3.74 20.85 34.21
N LEU A 206 2.96 20.87 35.29
CA LEU A 206 1.76 20.05 35.43
C LEU A 206 0.72 20.37 34.35
N ALA A 207 0.50 21.65 34.05
CA ALA A 207 -0.41 22.05 32.97
C ALA A 207 0.05 21.53 31.60
N TYR A 208 1.36 21.58 31.30
CA TYR A 208 1.91 20.98 30.07
C TYR A 208 1.73 19.46 30.03
N VAL A 209 1.94 18.76 31.14
CA VAL A 209 1.72 17.29 31.22
C VAL A 209 0.25 16.95 30.97
N VAL A 210 -0.68 17.69 31.59
CA VAL A 210 -2.12 17.48 31.39
C VAL A 210 -2.51 17.80 29.94
N ALA A 211 -2.08 18.93 29.39
CA ALA A 211 -2.39 19.33 28.01
C ALA A 211 -1.86 18.30 27.00
N PHE A 212 -0.65 17.79 27.20
CA PHE A 212 -0.06 16.77 26.33
C PHE A 212 -0.75 15.41 26.48
N ALA A 213 -1.15 15.02 27.69
CA ALA A 213 -1.93 13.81 27.93
C ALA A 213 -3.30 13.87 27.21
N VAL A 214 -3.98 15.02 27.26
CA VAL A 214 -5.24 15.24 26.53
C VAL A 214 -5.01 15.13 25.01
N PHE A 215 -3.96 15.78 24.49
CA PHE A 215 -3.61 15.70 23.07
C PHE A 215 -3.32 14.27 22.61
N GLN A 216 -2.52 13.53 23.37
CA GLN A 216 -2.20 12.12 23.10
C GLN A 216 -3.45 11.23 23.14
N THR A 217 -4.34 11.47 24.11
CA THR A 217 -5.62 10.76 24.20
C THR A 217 -6.47 11.00 22.95
N GLY A 218 -6.52 12.25 22.47
CA GLY A 218 -7.19 12.60 21.21
C GLY A 218 -6.61 11.86 20.00
N ILE A 219 -5.28 11.78 19.88
CA ILE A 219 -4.60 11.02 18.81
C ILE A 219 -4.92 9.53 18.91
N ILE A 220 -4.80 8.93 20.10
CA ILE A 220 -5.09 7.51 20.31
C ILE A 220 -6.54 7.21 19.97
N LEU A 221 -7.48 8.07 20.39
CA LEU A 221 -8.89 7.94 20.06
C LEU A 221 -9.13 8.03 18.54
N LEU A 222 -8.46 8.96 17.85
CA LEU A 222 -8.55 9.07 16.39
C LEU A 222 -8.02 7.80 15.69
N PHE A 223 -6.85 7.30 16.10
CA PHE A 223 -6.29 6.05 15.55
C PHE A 223 -7.18 4.85 15.87
N ALA A 224 -7.73 4.78 17.08
CA ALA A 224 -8.70 3.76 17.48
C ALA A 224 -9.92 3.76 16.56
N LEU A 225 -10.55 4.92 16.37
CA LEU A 225 -11.75 5.05 15.54
C LEU A 225 -11.48 4.80 14.05
N THR A 226 -10.28 5.09 13.56
CA THR A 226 -9.94 4.92 12.13
C THR A 226 -9.44 3.51 11.81
N VAL A 227 -8.53 2.95 12.63
CA VAL A 227 -7.87 1.67 12.37
C VAL A 227 -8.70 0.49 12.87
N MET A 228 -9.36 0.60 14.02
CA MET A 228 -10.19 -0.48 14.56
C MET A 228 -11.55 -0.62 13.87
N LYS A 229 -11.96 0.37 13.07
CA LYS A 229 -13.22 0.30 12.31
C LYS A 229 -13.10 -0.68 11.14
N ILE A 230 -13.50 -1.92 11.39
CA ILE A 230 -13.58 -2.99 10.38
C ILE A 230 -14.79 -2.78 9.47
N ARG A 231 -14.53 -2.39 8.23
CA ARG A 231 -15.47 -2.29 7.11
C ARG A 231 -15.60 -3.63 6.38
N THR A 232 -16.74 -3.83 5.73
CA THR A 232 -16.94 -4.97 4.84
C THR A 232 -16.09 -4.81 3.58
N PRO A 233 -15.31 -5.82 3.17
CA PRO A 233 -14.62 -5.83 1.88
C PRO A 233 -15.63 -5.69 0.73
N LYS A 234 -15.18 -5.22 -0.43
CA LYS A 234 -16.03 -5.12 -1.63
C LYS A 234 -15.66 -6.19 -2.64
N PHE A 235 -16.62 -6.96 -3.11
CA PHE A 235 -16.47 -7.87 -4.23
C PHE A 235 -16.85 -7.14 -5.52
N ARG A 236 -16.00 -7.16 -6.54
CA ARG A 236 -16.22 -6.43 -7.79
C ARG A 236 -15.83 -7.27 -9.00
N VAL A 237 -16.64 -7.20 -10.05
CA VAL A 237 -16.24 -7.57 -11.41
C VAL A 237 -15.44 -6.40 -12.01
N ARG A 238 -14.35 -6.68 -12.73
CA ARG A 238 -13.49 -5.65 -13.34
C ARG A 238 -13.55 -5.66 -14.86
N SER A 239 -13.45 -6.84 -15.44
CA SER A 239 -13.55 -7.05 -16.87
C SER A 239 -14.16 -8.42 -17.12
N VAL A 240 -14.87 -8.55 -18.22
CA VAL A 240 -15.38 -9.83 -18.70
C VAL A 240 -15.10 -9.88 -20.19
N THR A 241 -14.62 -11.02 -20.66
CA THR A 241 -14.33 -11.29 -22.07
C THR A 241 -14.98 -12.61 -22.45
N ILE A 242 -15.56 -12.68 -23.64
CA ILE A 242 -16.13 -13.91 -24.18
C ILE A 242 -15.04 -14.63 -24.97
N GLU A 243 -14.82 -15.91 -24.68
CA GLU A 243 -13.83 -16.77 -25.37
C GLU A 243 -14.50 -17.63 -26.44
N THR A 244 -15.56 -18.36 -26.05
CA THR A 244 -16.35 -19.20 -26.95
C THR A 244 -17.78 -18.69 -26.99
N PHE A 245 -18.38 -18.65 -28.18
CA PHE A 245 -19.70 -18.12 -28.40
C PHE A 245 -20.45 -18.96 -29.44
N ASP A 246 -21.17 -19.96 -28.96
CA ASP A 246 -22.00 -20.83 -29.78
C ASP A 246 -23.47 -20.62 -29.40
N VAL A 247 -24.25 -20.07 -30.33
CA VAL A 247 -25.64 -19.68 -30.11
C VAL A 247 -26.46 -20.16 -31.30
N VAL A 248 -27.50 -20.95 -31.03
CA VAL A 248 -28.39 -21.55 -32.05
C VAL A 248 -29.81 -21.01 -31.85
N THR A 249 -30.33 -20.28 -32.82
CA THR A 249 -31.65 -19.64 -32.76
C THR A 249 -32.78 -20.53 -33.26
N THR A 250 -32.51 -21.48 -34.15
CA THR A 250 -33.51 -22.43 -34.68
C THR A 250 -34.00 -23.41 -33.62
N THR A 251 -33.09 -23.88 -32.76
CA THR A 251 -33.36 -24.61 -31.53
C THR A 251 -32.72 -23.80 -30.39
N PRO A 252 -33.46 -22.87 -29.75
CA PRO A 252 -32.93 -21.89 -28.81
C PRO A 252 -32.00 -22.51 -27.78
N SER A 253 -30.71 -22.30 -27.97
CA SER A 253 -29.65 -22.80 -27.09
C SER A 253 -28.40 -21.95 -27.23
N PHE A 254 -27.64 -21.88 -26.15
CA PHE A 254 -26.32 -21.28 -26.09
C PHE A 254 -25.34 -22.16 -25.31
N ASN A 255 -24.08 -22.08 -25.74
CA ASN A 255 -22.89 -22.51 -25.05
C ASN A 255 -21.86 -21.37 -25.15
N ILE A 256 -21.66 -20.67 -24.03
CA ILE A 256 -20.83 -19.47 -23.99
C ILE A 256 -19.77 -19.65 -22.91
N LYS A 257 -18.51 -19.55 -23.32
CA LYS A 257 -17.39 -19.55 -22.39
C LYS A 257 -16.93 -18.13 -22.13
N MET A 258 -16.90 -17.73 -20.86
CA MET A 258 -16.50 -16.40 -20.45
C MET A 258 -15.31 -16.45 -19.49
N ASN A 259 -14.47 -15.43 -19.59
CA ASN A 259 -13.37 -15.19 -18.69
C ASN A 259 -13.59 -13.84 -18.01
N ALA A 260 -13.58 -13.82 -16.68
CA ALA A 260 -13.82 -12.62 -15.90
C ALA A 260 -12.68 -12.34 -14.93
N GLU A 261 -12.19 -11.09 -14.92
CA GLU A 261 -11.32 -10.60 -13.85
C GLU A 261 -12.21 -10.11 -12.70
N VAL A 262 -12.10 -10.77 -11.55
CA VAL A 262 -12.81 -10.37 -10.34
C VAL A 262 -11.83 -9.90 -9.26
N GLY A 263 -12.31 -8.99 -8.42
CA GLY A 263 -11.50 -8.26 -7.46
C GLY A 263 -12.15 -8.14 -6.10
N ILE A 264 -11.46 -8.64 -5.06
CA ILE A 264 -11.85 -8.47 -3.67
C ILE A 264 -11.06 -7.31 -3.08
N LYS A 265 -11.70 -6.15 -2.95
CA LYS A 265 -11.11 -4.92 -2.40
C LYS A 265 -11.26 -4.90 -0.89
N ASN A 266 -10.15 -5.09 -0.19
CA ASN A 266 -10.06 -4.93 1.25
C ASN A 266 -9.68 -3.49 1.61
N THR A 267 -10.58 -2.76 2.25
CA THR A 267 -10.33 -1.37 2.71
C THR A 267 -9.82 -1.31 4.15
N ASN A 268 -9.74 -2.44 4.84
CA ASN A 268 -9.32 -2.52 6.24
C ASN A 268 -7.81 -2.49 6.40
N PHE A 269 -7.35 -2.07 7.59
CA PHE A 269 -5.94 -2.16 7.99
C PHE A 269 -5.50 -3.59 8.35
N GLY A 270 -6.45 -4.52 8.46
CA GLY A 270 -6.22 -5.94 8.69
C GLY A 270 -6.25 -6.75 7.39
N HIS A 271 -5.74 -7.98 7.44
CA HIS A 271 -5.85 -8.90 6.31
C HIS A 271 -7.25 -9.49 6.23
N TYR A 272 -7.84 -9.54 5.05
CA TYR A 272 -9.09 -10.26 4.83
C TYR A 272 -8.76 -11.64 4.27
N LYS A 273 -9.08 -12.69 5.04
CA LYS A 273 -9.00 -14.09 4.59
C LYS A 273 -10.42 -14.55 4.28
N PHE A 274 -10.63 -15.08 3.09
CA PHE A 274 -11.92 -15.59 2.66
C PHE A 274 -11.77 -17.05 2.25
N ASP A 275 -12.82 -17.82 2.47
CA ASP A 275 -12.87 -19.24 2.14
C ASP A 275 -13.32 -19.44 0.69
N ASN A 276 -13.39 -20.71 0.24
CA ASN A 276 -13.91 -21.04 -1.08
C ASN A 276 -15.35 -20.53 -1.20
N SER A 277 -15.68 -19.97 -2.37
CA SER A 277 -17.01 -19.48 -2.70
C SER A 277 -17.32 -19.84 -4.14
N THR A 278 -18.60 -19.91 -4.47
CA THR A 278 -19.05 -20.15 -5.84
C THR A 278 -19.78 -18.91 -6.35
N ILE A 279 -19.54 -18.55 -7.59
CA ILE A 279 -20.35 -17.58 -8.34
C ILE A 279 -21.28 -18.41 -9.20
N THR A 280 -22.59 -18.19 -9.07
CA THR A 280 -23.60 -18.86 -9.88
C THR A 280 -24.14 -17.87 -10.89
N PHE A 281 -24.28 -18.30 -12.13
CA PHE A 281 -24.82 -17.53 -13.23
C PHE A 281 -26.21 -18.05 -13.57
N PHE A 282 -27.13 -17.13 -13.83
CA PHE A 282 -28.52 -17.44 -14.09
C PHE A 282 -28.99 -16.80 -15.39
N TYR A 283 -29.82 -17.53 -16.11
CA TYR A 283 -30.72 -16.96 -17.09
C TYR A 283 -32.10 -16.90 -16.41
N LYS A 284 -32.61 -15.69 -16.22
CA LYS A 284 -33.76 -15.43 -15.33
C LYS A 284 -33.51 -16.03 -13.93
N GLU A 285 -34.27 -17.04 -13.54
CA GLU A 285 -34.16 -17.71 -12.23
C GLU A 285 -33.48 -19.09 -12.31
N THR A 286 -33.10 -19.53 -13.52
CA THR A 286 -32.51 -20.86 -13.71
C THR A 286 -30.98 -20.78 -13.79
N PRO A 287 -30.24 -21.59 -13.00
CA PRO A 287 -28.78 -21.59 -13.05
C PRO A 287 -28.29 -22.21 -14.37
N VAL A 288 -27.40 -21.49 -15.07
CA VAL A 288 -26.85 -21.90 -16.37
C VAL A 288 -25.34 -22.11 -16.33
N GLY A 289 -24.69 -21.80 -15.21
CA GLY A 289 -23.25 -22.05 -15.03
C GLY A 289 -22.76 -21.63 -13.65
N SER A 290 -21.55 -22.05 -13.29
CA SER A 290 -20.92 -21.63 -12.04
C SER A 290 -19.39 -21.59 -12.13
N ALA A 291 -18.77 -20.73 -11.32
CA ALA A 291 -17.33 -20.60 -11.21
C ALA A 291 -16.87 -20.59 -9.76
N VAL A 292 -15.76 -21.26 -9.46
CA VAL A 292 -15.20 -21.35 -8.11
C VAL A 292 -14.20 -20.22 -7.86
N VAL A 293 -14.42 -19.51 -6.76
CA VAL A 293 -13.48 -18.58 -6.15
C VAL A 293 -12.72 -19.31 -5.06
N TYR A 294 -11.47 -19.64 -5.32
CA TYR A 294 -10.62 -20.32 -4.36
C TYR A 294 -10.23 -19.44 -3.16
N LYS A 295 -10.11 -20.09 -2.01
CA LYS A 295 -9.65 -19.51 -0.75
C LYS A 295 -8.34 -18.74 -0.93
N ALA A 296 -8.37 -17.48 -0.51
CA ALA A 296 -7.17 -16.64 -0.57
C ALA A 296 -7.21 -15.52 0.48
N ARG A 297 -6.17 -14.69 0.45
CA ARG A 297 -5.97 -13.58 1.39
C ARG A 297 -5.74 -12.26 0.65
N ALA A 298 -6.64 -11.30 0.89
CA ALA A 298 -6.43 -9.92 0.51
C ALA A 298 -5.62 -9.19 1.59
N ARG A 299 -4.52 -8.53 1.20
CA ARG A 299 -3.68 -7.77 2.14
C ARG A 299 -4.42 -6.53 2.66
N ALA A 300 -3.95 -5.97 3.77
CA ALA A 300 -4.45 -4.70 4.30
C ALA A 300 -4.45 -3.61 3.23
N ARG A 301 -5.55 -2.85 3.12
CA ARG A 301 -5.76 -1.75 2.17
C ARG A 301 -5.36 -2.10 0.72
N SER A 302 -5.71 -3.31 0.26
CA SER A 302 -5.34 -3.80 -1.07
C SER A 302 -6.49 -4.54 -1.75
N THR A 303 -6.36 -4.77 -3.06
CA THR A 303 -7.31 -5.60 -3.82
C THR A 303 -6.62 -6.89 -4.22
N LYS A 304 -7.23 -8.04 -3.91
CA LYS A 304 -6.81 -9.33 -4.47
C LYS A 304 -7.60 -9.54 -5.77
N LYS A 305 -6.88 -9.76 -6.86
CA LYS A 305 -7.44 -10.02 -8.19
C LYS A 305 -7.20 -11.49 -8.54
N PHE A 306 -8.10 -12.06 -9.32
CA PHE A 306 -8.00 -13.39 -9.89
C PHE A 306 -8.93 -13.48 -11.09
N ASN A 307 -8.54 -14.33 -12.05
CA ASN A 307 -9.35 -14.63 -13.22
C ASN A 307 -10.17 -15.88 -12.94
N ILE A 308 -11.42 -15.85 -13.37
CA ILE A 308 -12.33 -17.00 -13.33
C ILE A 308 -12.77 -17.30 -14.75
N VAL A 309 -12.86 -18.58 -15.08
CA VAL A 309 -13.40 -19.06 -16.34
C VAL A 309 -14.72 -19.74 -16.01
N VAL A 310 -15.75 -19.47 -16.79
CA VAL A 310 -17.09 -20.05 -16.63
C VAL A 310 -17.63 -20.50 -17.98
N ASP A 311 -18.19 -21.70 -18.00
CA ASP A 311 -18.98 -22.20 -19.11
C ASP A 311 -20.46 -22.02 -18.77
N LEU A 312 -21.18 -21.31 -19.64
CA LEU A 312 -22.61 -21.08 -19.54
C LEU A 312 -23.33 -21.94 -20.56
N ILE A 313 -24.20 -22.82 -20.09
CA ILE A 313 -24.86 -23.83 -20.91
C ILE A 313 -26.37 -23.80 -20.65
N SER A 314 -27.14 -23.80 -21.74
CA SER A 314 -28.60 -23.71 -21.76
C SER A 314 -29.34 -25.06 -21.64
N THR A 315 -28.62 -26.18 -21.53
CA THR A 315 -29.18 -27.54 -21.66
C THR A 315 -30.27 -27.90 -20.65
N ASN A 316 -30.28 -27.26 -19.48
CA ASN A 316 -31.24 -27.54 -18.40
C ASN A 316 -32.28 -26.43 -18.22
N LEU A 317 -32.51 -25.60 -19.24
CA LEU A 317 -33.51 -24.53 -19.16
C LEU A 317 -34.94 -25.08 -19.29
N PRO A 318 -35.82 -24.86 -18.29
CA PRO A 318 -37.18 -25.41 -18.31
C PRO A 318 -38.09 -24.71 -19.32
N ASN A 319 -37.77 -23.48 -19.73
CA ASN A 319 -38.55 -22.69 -20.67
C ASN A 319 -37.68 -22.17 -21.83
N THR A 320 -37.80 -22.81 -22.99
CA THR A 320 -37.06 -22.44 -24.21
C THR A 320 -37.77 -21.38 -25.05
N SER A 321 -39.07 -21.11 -24.81
CA SER A 321 -39.81 -20.08 -25.56
C SER A 321 -39.30 -18.68 -25.23
N ASP A 322 -39.09 -18.41 -23.94
CA ASP A 322 -38.52 -17.15 -23.46
C ASP A 322 -37.10 -16.93 -23.98
N LEU A 323 -36.30 -18.00 -23.96
CA LEU A 323 -34.95 -17.98 -24.50
C LEU A 323 -34.96 -17.68 -26.00
N GLY A 324 -35.88 -18.30 -26.75
CA GLY A 324 -36.09 -18.02 -28.17
C GLY A 324 -36.44 -16.56 -28.43
N ASN A 325 -37.40 -15.99 -27.70
CA ASN A 325 -37.79 -14.59 -27.84
C ASN A 325 -36.64 -13.62 -27.55
N ASP A 326 -35.90 -13.84 -26.45
CA ASP A 326 -34.75 -13.03 -26.09
C ASP A 326 -33.64 -13.13 -27.16
N MET A 327 -33.35 -14.35 -27.63
CA MET A 327 -32.37 -14.57 -28.69
C MET A 327 -32.78 -13.96 -30.04
N SER A 328 -34.05 -14.02 -30.41
CA SER A 328 -34.61 -13.36 -31.59
C SER A 328 -34.56 -11.84 -31.50
N SER A 329 -34.65 -11.28 -30.28
CA SER A 329 -34.45 -9.84 -30.04
C SER A 329 -32.98 -9.42 -30.15
N GLY A 330 -32.05 -10.38 -30.20
CA GLY A 330 -30.61 -10.15 -30.28
C GLY A 330 -29.91 -9.96 -28.93
N PHE A 331 -30.63 -10.12 -27.81
CA PHE A 331 -30.12 -9.86 -26.47
C PHE A 331 -30.35 -11.05 -25.53
N LEU A 332 -29.29 -11.50 -24.87
CA LEU A 332 -29.36 -12.56 -23.87
C LEU A 332 -29.12 -11.98 -22.46
N PRO A 333 -30.17 -11.75 -21.65
CA PRO A 333 -30.02 -11.26 -20.29
C PRO A 333 -29.51 -12.36 -19.36
N LEU A 334 -28.51 -12.03 -18.55
CA LEU A 334 -27.93 -12.92 -17.55
C LEU A 334 -27.77 -12.19 -16.23
N SER A 335 -27.87 -12.93 -15.13
CA SER A 335 -27.50 -12.44 -13.80
C SER A 335 -26.46 -13.35 -13.17
N SER A 336 -25.77 -12.85 -12.15
CA SER A 336 -24.82 -13.65 -11.38
C SER A 336 -24.85 -13.25 -9.92
N GLU A 337 -24.80 -14.25 -9.05
CA GLU A 337 -24.79 -14.06 -7.61
C GLU A 337 -23.62 -14.81 -6.96
N SER A 338 -23.03 -14.21 -5.94
CA SER A 338 -22.05 -14.89 -5.09
C SER A 338 -22.00 -14.31 -3.69
N THR A 339 -21.88 -15.19 -2.68
CA THR A 339 -21.65 -14.80 -1.29
C THR A 339 -20.27 -15.25 -0.81
N LEU A 340 -19.36 -14.30 -0.70
CA LEU A 340 -18.00 -14.55 -0.23
C LEU A 340 -17.87 -14.33 1.28
N ARG A 341 -17.68 -15.42 2.02
CA ARG A 341 -17.51 -15.41 3.48
C ARG A 341 -16.03 -15.33 3.88
N GLY A 342 -15.73 -14.58 4.92
CA GLY A 342 -14.37 -14.47 5.42
C GLY A 342 -14.24 -13.77 6.77
N LYS A 343 -13.01 -13.44 7.13
CA LYS A 343 -12.66 -12.71 8.35
C LYS A 343 -11.56 -11.70 8.12
N VAL A 344 -11.70 -10.53 8.75
CA VAL A 344 -10.67 -9.50 8.82
C VAL A 344 -9.86 -9.72 10.10
N GLU A 345 -8.55 -9.87 9.95
CA GLU A 345 -7.59 -10.04 11.04
C GLU A 345 -6.78 -8.73 11.22
N LEU A 346 -7.04 -8.02 12.32
CA LEU A 346 -6.29 -6.83 12.75
C LEU A 346 -5.22 -7.22 13.77
N PHE A 347 -3.99 -6.73 13.56
CA PHE A 347 -2.83 -6.97 14.43
C PHE A 347 -2.61 -8.44 14.86
N LYS A 348 -3.10 -9.41 14.07
CA LYS A 348 -3.13 -10.85 14.36
C LYS A 348 -3.94 -11.29 15.61
N VAL A 349 -4.41 -10.36 16.45
CA VAL A 349 -5.14 -10.66 17.69
C VAL A 349 -6.66 -10.57 17.46
N MET A 350 -7.14 -9.49 16.84
CA MET A 350 -8.57 -9.27 16.64
C MET A 350 -9.04 -9.87 15.30
N LYS A 351 -10.01 -10.78 15.35
CA LYS A 351 -10.60 -11.41 14.16
C LYS A 351 -12.09 -11.11 14.12
N LYS A 352 -12.58 -10.49 13.05
CA LYS A 352 -14.01 -10.23 12.86
C LYS A 352 -14.49 -10.85 11.56
N LYS A 353 -15.53 -11.69 11.64
CA LYS A 353 -16.17 -12.28 10.46
C LYS A 353 -16.86 -11.17 9.65
N LYS A 354 -16.69 -11.23 8.33
CA LYS A 354 -17.32 -10.34 7.36
C LYS A 354 -17.62 -11.16 6.12
N SER A 355 -18.81 -10.95 5.57
CA SER A 355 -19.24 -11.51 4.30
C SER A 355 -19.49 -10.37 3.33
N THR A 356 -19.15 -10.56 2.06
CA THR A 356 -19.49 -9.65 0.98
C THR A 356 -20.27 -10.42 -0.06
N GLN A 357 -21.32 -9.80 -0.58
CA GLN A 357 -22.09 -10.33 -1.69
C GLN A 357 -21.66 -9.64 -2.98
N MET A 358 -21.95 -10.30 -4.09
CA MET A 358 -21.88 -9.78 -5.44
C MET A 358 -23.16 -10.21 -6.12
N ASP A 359 -23.90 -9.22 -6.62
CA ASP A 359 -25.10 -9.41 -7.43
C ASP A 359 -24.91 -8.53 -8.66
N CYS A 360 -24.82 -9.17 -9.83
CA CYS A 360 -24.63 -8.48 -11.09
C CYS A 360 -25.69 -8.89 -12.11
N SER A 361 -26.20 -7.91 -12.85
CA SER A 361 -26.98 -8.09 -14.06
C SER A 361 -26.15 -7.70 -15.28
N MET A 362 -26.27 -8.44 -16.38
CA MET A 362 -25.59 -8.17 -17.63
C MET A 362 -26.43 -8.62 -18.81
N THR A 363 -26.15 -8.09 -20.00
CA THR A 363 -26.82 -8.49 -21.23
C THR A 363 -25.77 -8.81 -22.27
N ILE A 364 -25.85 -9.95 -22.94
CA ILE A 364 -24.98 -10.26 -24.06
C ILE A 364 -25.69 -9.82 -25.34
N ASN A 365 -25.08 -8.94 -26.12
CA ASN A 365 -25.51 -8.67 -27.49
C ASN A 365 -24.99 -9.80 -28.38
N LEU A 366 -25.92 -10.51 -29.01
CA LEU A 366 -25.61 -11.68 -29.84
C LEU A 366 -24.97 -11.31 -31.17
N ALA A 367 -25.26 -10.11 -31.70
CA ALA A 367 -24.67 -9.62 -32.95
C ALA A 367 -23.22 -9.18 -32.74
N ASP A 368 -22.97 -8.38 -31.70
CA ASP A 368 -21.64 -7.85 -31.40
C ASP A 368 -20.73 -8.84 -30.65
N LYS A 369 -21.31 -9.96 -30.18
CA LYS A 369 -20.65 -10.95 -29.30
C LYS A 369 -19.99 -10.28 -28.10
N ALA A 370 -20.70 -9.32 -27.51
CA ALA A 370 -20.17 -8.43 -26.48
C ALA A 370 -21.13 -8.31 -25.30
N ILE A 371 -20.57 -8.07 -24.12
CA ILE A 371 -21.34 -7.80 -22.91
C ILE A 371 -21.67 -6.32 -22.85
N GLN A 372 -22.94 -6.03 -22.64
CA GLN A 372 -23.50 -4.71 -22.42
C GLN A 372 -24.21 -4.66 -21.06
N ASN A 373 -24.44 -3.44 -20.56
CA ASN A 373 -25.25 -3.18 -19.36
C ASN A 373 -24.82 -3.98 -18.10
N LEU A 374 -23.51 -4.23 -17.94
CA LEU A 374 -22.97 -4.89 -16.74
C LEU A 374 -23.09 -3.95 -15.52
N ILE A 375 -24.02 -4.27 -14.63
CA ILE A 375 -24.29 -3.53 -13.40
C ILE A 375 -24.12 -4.50 -12.21
N CYS A 376 -23.30 -4.12 -11.22
CA CYS A 376 -23.07 -4.91 -10.02
C CYS A 376 -23.33 -4.08 -8.75
N LYS A 377 -24.01 -4.66 -7.76
CA LYS A 377 -24.33 -4.02 -6.47
C LYS A 377 -23.37 -4.40 -5.34
#